data_AF-A0A495ZBZ3-F1
#
_entry.id   AF-A0A495ZBZ3-F1
#
_cell.length_a   1.000
_cell.length_b   1.000
_cell.length_c   1.000
_cell.angle_alpha   90.00
_cell.angle_beta   90.00
_cell.angle_gamma   90.00
#
_symmetry.space_group_name_H-M   'P 1'
#
loop_
_entity.id
_entity.type
_entity.pdbx_description
1 polymer ?
#
loop_
_entity_poly.entity_id
_entity_poly.type
_entity_poly.pdbx_seq_one_letter_code
_entity_poly.pdbx_strand_id
1 'polypeptide(L)' 'REVDVLYVTRGNPEYTDYVEYTDDVILRFHPETKQLVGFTLIDFSEHFAKTDSGIGLPFTVNFQMHDEVHLPSYED' A
#
# COMPACT_ATOMS: atom_id res chain seq x y z
N ARG A 1 -20.58 10.17 -5.62
CA ARG A 1 -20.38 8.93 -4.85
C ARG A 1 -19.04 9.12 -4.15
N GLU A 2 -18.96 8.96 -2.83
CA GLU A 2 -17.66 8.94 -2.15
C GLU A 2 -16.99 7.61 -2.46
N VAL A 3 -15.73 7.68 -2.87
CA VAL A 3 -14.89 6.51 -3.19
C VAL A 3 -13.90 6.40 -2.05
N ASP A 4 -13.86 5.25 -1.38
CA ASP A 4 -12.87 5.01 -0.34
C ASP A 4 -11.62 4.37 -0.95
N VAL A 5 -10.46 4.90 -0.58
CA VAL A 5 -9.17 4.44 -1.10
C VAL A 5 -8.25 4.06 0.05
N LEU A 6 -7.62 2.89 -0.06
CA LEU A 6 -6.51 2.51 0.82
C LEU A 6 -5.19 2.77 0.08
N TYR A 7 -4.40 3.68 0.61
CA TYR A 7 -3.06 3.99 0.10
C TYR A 7 -1.99 3.47 1.06
N VAL A 8 -1.10 2.62 0.55
CA VAL A 8 0.02 2.07 1.31
C VAL A 8 1.34 2.40 0.60
N THR A 9 2.30 2.94 1.35
CA THR A 9 3.64 3.25 0.85
C THR A 9 4.70 2.86 1.87
N ARG A 10 5.86 2.42 1.38
CA ARG A 10 7.06 2.13 2.15
C ARG A 10 8.08 3.23 1.90
N GLY A 11 8.48 3.94 2.94
CA GLY A 11 9.44 5.05 2.87
C GLY A 11 8.77 6.41 2.69
N ASN A 12 9.53 7.39 2.22
CA ASN A 12 9.04 8.75 2.06
C ASN A 12 8.10 8.88 0.85
N PRO A 13 7.12 9.80 0.90
CA PRO A 13 6.31 10.14 -0.26
C PRO A 13 7.17 10.79 -1.34
N GLU A 14 7.48 10.03 -2.39
CA GLU A 14 8.29 10.48 -3.53
C GLU A 14 7.63 10.05 -4.85
N TYR A 15 8.13 10.56 -5.97
CA TYR A 15 7.68 10.14 -7.29
C TYR A 15 7.89 8.63 -7.47
N THR A 16 6.87 7.95 -7.98
CA THR A 16 6.91 6.52 -8.28
C THR A 16 6.38 6.26 -9.68
N ASP A 17 6.96 5.26 -10.36
CA ASP A 17 6.34 4.68 -11.54
C ASP A 17 5.13 3.85 -11.07
N TYR A 18 4.08 3.74 -11.89
CA TYR A 18 2.89 2.97 -11.53
C TYR A 18 2.42 2.06 -12.65
N VAL A 19 1.69 1.01 -12.26
CA VAL A 19 0.98 0.10 -13.15
C VAL A 19 -0.43 -0.10 -12.60
N GLU A 20 -1.43 0.10 -13.44
CA GLU A 20 -2.80 -0.34 -13.20
C GLU A 20 -2.84 -1.86 -13.38
N TYR A 21 -2.85 -2.59 -12.26
CA TYR A 21 -2.73 -4.05 -12.26
C TYR A 21 -4.08 -4.71 -12.52
N THR A 22 -5.13 -4.16 -11.91
CA THR A 22 -6.54 -4.48 -12.15
C THR A 22 -7.34 -3.18 -12.03
N ASP A 23 -8.62 -3.20 -12.37
CA ASP A 23 -9.51 -2.04 -12.27
C ASP A 23 -9.48 -1.40 -10.87
N ASP A 24 -9.33 -2.22 -9.82
CA ASP A 24 -9.36 -1.76 -8.43
C ASP A 24 -7.97 -1.64 -7.76
N VAL A 25 -6.87 -1.88 -8.49
CA VAL A 25 -5.51 -1.97 -7.92
C VAL A 25 -4.47 -1.23 -8.75
N ILE A 26 -3.76 -0.31 -8.11
CA ILE A 26 -2.60 0.38 -8.68
C ILE A 26 -1.35 -0.02 -7.90
N LEU A 27 -0.33 -0.55 -8.57
CA LEU A 27 0.98 -0.87 -7.98
C LEU A 27 1.97 0.26 -8.23
N ARG A 28 2.84 0.55 -7.26
CA ARG A 28 3.86 1.62 -7.34
C ARG A 28 5.26 1.07 -7.17
N PHE A 29 6.15 1.51 -8.05
CA PHE A 29 7.53 1.07 -8.11
C PHE A 29 8.48 2.25 -7.96
N HIS A 30 9.58 2.02 -7.24
CA HIS A 30 10.67 2.98 -7.19
C HIS A 30 11.24 3.16 -8.61
N PRO A 31 11.40 4.40 -9.11
CA PRO A 31 11.73 4.64 -10.52
C PRO A 31 13.11 4.10 -10.90
N GLU A 32 14.09 4.13 -9.99
CA GLU A 32 15.43 3.61 -10.27
C GLU A 32 15.55 2.10 -10.00
N THR A 33 15.22 1.66 -8.78
CA THR A 33 15.43 0.25 -8.36
C THR A 33 14.36 -0.72 -8.85
N LYS A 34 13.24 -0.21 -9.37
CA LYS A 34 12.07 -0.99 -9.81
C LYS A 34 11.47 -1.89 -8.73
N GLN A 35 11.78 -1.65 -7.46
CA GLN A 35 11.17 -2.35 -6.34
C GLN A 35 9.73 -1.87 -6.11
N LEU A 36 8.82 -2.79 -5.76
CA LEU A 36 7.48 -2.43 -5.31
C LEU A 36 7.59 -1.66 -3.98
N VAL A 37 7.12 -0.42 -3.96
CA VAL A 37 7.18 0.49 -2.80
C VAL A 37 5.81 0.90 -2.29
N GLY A 38 4.74 0.61 -3.02
CA GLY A 38 3.38 0.90 -2.56
C GLY A 38 2.29 0.36 -3.45
N PHE A 39 1.06 0.53 -3.01
CA PHE A 39 -0.13 0.19 -3.78
C PHE A 39 -1.33 1.06 -3.37
N THR A 40 -2.30 1.19 -4.25
CA THR A 40 -3.64 1.75 -3.97
C THR A 40 -4.68 0.69 -4.24
N LEU A 41 -5.63 0.55 -3.32
CA LEU A 41 -6.87 -0.18 -3.52
C LEU A 41 -8.01 0.83 -3.64
N ILE A 42 -8.77 0.73 -4.72
CA ILE A 42 -9.94 1.57 -5.00
C ILE A 42 -11.19 0.84 -4.48
N ASP A 43 -12.16 1.60 -3.97
CA ASP A 43 -13.40 1.07 -3.39
C ASP A 43 -13.11 -0.02 -2.34
N PHE A 44 -12.15 0.27 -1.44
CA PHE A 44 -11.56 -0.70 -0.52
C PHE A 44 -12.61 -1.47 0.30
N SER A 45 -13.58 -0.74 0.82
CA SER A 45 -14.65 -1.27 1.66
C SER A 45 -15.58 -2.20 0.87
N GLU A 46 -15.77 -1.94 -0.43
CA GLU A 46 -16.63 -2.75 -1.29
C GLU A 46 -15.95 -4.06 -1.72
N HIS A 47 -14.65 -4.02 -2.04
CA HIS A 47 -13.96 -5.15 -2.65
C HIS A 47 -13.08 -5.96 -1.69
N PHE A 48 -12.58 -5.36 -0.61
CA PHE A 48 -11.50 -5.96 0.20
C PHE A 48 -11.79 -6.05 1.70
N ALA A 49 -12.69 -5.24 2.25
CA ALA A 49 -13.00 -5.22 3.70
C ALA A 49 -14.06 -6.24 4.15
N LYS A 50 -14.50 -7.15 3.27
CA LYS A 50 -15.71 -7.98 3.48
C LYS A 50 -15.51 -9.32 4.22
N THR A 51 -14.38 -9.55 4.89
CA THR A 51 -14.13 -10.86 5.53
C THR A 51 -13.73 -10.76 6.99
N ASP A 52 -14.46 -11.50 7.84
CA ASP A 52 -14.14 -11.75 9.27
C ASP A 52 -12.75 -12.40 9.50
N SER A 53 -12.05 -12.77 8.41
CA SER A 53 -10.78 -13.49 8.41
C SER A 53 -9.60 -12.68 7.84
N GLY A 54 -9.78 -11.40 7.52
CA GLY A 54 -8.72 -10.50 7.04
C GLY A 54 -8.94 -9.97 5.62
N ILE A 55 -7.95 -9.22 5.13
CA ILE A 55 -7.96 -8.57 3.81
C ILE A 55 -7.45 -9.58 2.77
N GLY A 56 -8.27 -9.91 1.77
CA GLY A 56 -7.88 -10.76 0.64
C GLY A 56 -7.32 -9.93 -0.51
N LEU A 57 -6.00 -9.82 -0.62
CA LEU A 57 -5.36 -9.12 -1.75
C LEU A 57 -5.10 -10.10 -2.91
N PRO A 58 -5.26 -9.67 -4.18
CA PRO A 58 -4.97 -10.49 -5.36
C PRO A 58 -3.46 -10.66 -5.62
N PHE A 59 -2.64 -10.19 -4.68
CA PHE A 59 -1.20 -10.27 -4.69
C PHE A 59 -0.69 -10.40 -3.25
N THR A 60 0.45 -11.06 -3.07
CA THR A 60 1.15 -11.10 -1.79
C THR A 60 2.19 -10.00 -1.76
N VAL A 61 2.14 -9.11 -0.77
CA VAL A 61 3.21 -8.13 -0.51
C VAL A 61 4.06 -8.60 0.64
N ASN A 62 5.33 -8.89 0.36
CA ASN A 62 6.31 -9.17 1.40
C ASN A 62 7.06 -7.88 1.72
N PHE A 63 6.66 -7.21 2.80
CA PHE A 63 7.43 -6.12 3.37
C PHE A 63 8.53 -6.70 4.25
N GLN A 64 9.77 -6.73 3.74
CA GLN A 64 10.93 -6.95 4.60
C GLN A 64 11.30 -5.61 5.25
N MET A 65 11.05 -5.49 6.55
CA MET A 65 11.44 -4.34 7.34
C MET A 65 12.91 -4.53 7.74
N HIS A 66 13.81 -3.74 7.15
CA HIS A 66 15.26 -3.89 7.36
C HIS A 66 15.82 -2.99 8.47
N ASP A 67 15.05 -2.03 8.98
CA ASP A 67 15.48 -1.10 10.02
C ASP A 67 14.50 -1.05 11.20
N GLU A 68 15.04 -1.03 12.41
CA GLU A 68 14.29 -0.74 13.64
C GLU A 68 13.64 0.65 13.53
N VAL A 69 12.32 0.71 13.65
CA VAL A 69 11.60 1.97 13.75
C VAL A 69 11.89 2.58 15.11
N HIS A 70 12.76 3.59 15.16
CA HIS A 70 12.84 4.49 16.31
C HIS A 70 11.59 5.38 16.30
N LEU A 71 10.56 4.97 17.03
CA LEU A 71 9.41 5.83 17.29
C LEU A 71 9.86 6.97 18.20
N PRO A 72 9.71 8.25 17.81
CA PRO A 72 9.94 9.34 18.73
C PRO A 72 8.92 9.23 19.87
N SER A 73 9.42 9.09 21.09
CA SER A 73 8.59 9.20 22.29
C SER A 73 8.14 10.65 22.42
N TYR A 74 6.84 10.90 22.29
CA TYR A 74 6.24 12.15 22.75
C TYR A 74 6.18 12.09 24.28
N GLU A 75 6.94 12.94 24.96
CA GLU A 75 6.74 13.21 26.38
C GLU A 75 5.52 14.15 26.52
N ASP A 76 4.60 13.78 27.43
CA ASP A 76 3.38 14.53 27.81
C ASP A 76 3.70 15.92 28.42
#